data_AF-A0A7M7SSV5-F1
#
_entry.id   AF-A0A7M7SSV5-F1
#
_cell.length_a   1.000
_cell.length_b   1.000
_cell.length_c   1.000
_cell.angle_alpha   90.00
_cell.angle_beta   90.00
_cell.angle_gamma   90.00
#
_symmetry.space_group_name_H-M   'P 1'
#
loop_
_entity.id
_entity.type
_entity.pdbx_description
1 polymer ?
#
loop_
_entity_poly.entity_id
_entity_poly.type
_entity_poly.pdbx_seq_one_letter_code
_entity_poly.pdbx_strand_id
1 'polypeptide(L)'
;MFGGKKSTPVILLVILLLQDAHRCSAQLPIPSGVTFLGIGYNIIEGNPEGGDMATGGVDPGLLVSRSIFVMTYDEGKITNDEKYQIPDEVNYVLRDAAYTSSSATTFHGTSSYAEKLSSQVDVGGGYSGLFASVEFAASSRYQQIEARTDSEGYIYYANQTVSNMGNARYLTELAGPDKYTLNNGFVSTACSLPTAYAEDDYMTFLDTWGTHVVTEVDLGTREGSNYEEHRTDFVSYASTNVGGSVSSGGSYMGFSSSLSVDMDTFNAGMQSGSSFGSLYSSYRVGSASLNEPISLILVDMHEIFGEDYWTRMQDYIDSEHCTASWDRAAAAENVLTAMKGYAEWKEIQDSKNPNVMIPLTWPDGMYGLTQPDDGCPNTEFTWNEGSRYQDTEDKDGANGWSDPIHMSGHYASNMQMNFCIKTVSNVDERSKWTWQPGSYCIFKYGDSCPAAFTEGWIYMDDEDKDNKNSNSGTLPSGQFDANTRYEFCCRSDGVTDRGIFLPTDDNFYLFSQFENCQKVDGMTVSKEWFYWDTEDKSNDDAMSSVHPYQGVYSNGKNVNLNFCYYQTE
;
A
#
# COMPACT_ATOMS: atom_id res chain seq x y z
N MET A 1 11.39 -68.94 84.90
CA MET A 1 12.55 -68.78 83.99
C MET A 1 12.04 -68.85 82.56
N PHE A 2 12.50 -67.91 81.72
CA PHE A 2 12.24 -67.70 80.27
C PHE A 2 10.78 -67.29 79.93
N GLY A 3 10.46 -66.10 79.42
CA GLY A 3 11.18 -65.20 78.50
C GLY A 3 10.98 -65.69 77.05
N GLY A 4 10.54 -64.96 76.04
CA GLY A 4 10.16 -63.56 75.81
C GLY A 4 9.84 -63.40 74.30
N LYS A 5 9.49 -62.17 73.90
CA LYS A 5 9.24 -61.63 72.53
C LYS A 5 7.83 -61.80 71.95
N LYS A 6 7.01 -60.75 72.12
CA LYS A 6 5.95 -60.36 71.18
C LYS A 6 6.39 -59.11 70.40
N SER A 7 5.97 -59.09 69.16
CA SER A 7 6.33 -58.21 68.06
C SER A 7 5.66 -56.83 68.11
N THR A 8 6.45 -55.77 67.93
CA THR A 8 6.11 -54.44 67.33
C THR A 8 7.46 -53.68 67.29
N PRO A 9 7.91 -53.00 66.20
CA PRO A 9 7.21 -51.87 65.55
C PRO A 9 7.55 -51.59 64.05
N VAL A 10 6.59 -51.54 63.12
CA VAL A 10 6.83 -50.96 61.75
C VAL A 10 5.61 -50.23 61.17
N ILE A 11 4.74 -49.62 61.99
CA ILE A 11 3.56 -48.88 61.48
C ILE A 11 3.51 -47.44 62.00
N LEU A 12 4.67 -46.81 62.25
CA LEU A 12 4.70 -45.39 62.64
C LEU A 12 5.67 -44.51 61.84
N LEU A 13 6.38 -45.06 60.85
CA LEU A 13 7.32 -44.28 60.02
C LEU A 13 6.91 -44.13 58.54
N VAL A 14 5.86 -44.83 58.08
CA VAL A 14 5.37 -44.72 56.68
C VAL A 14 4.18 -43.75 56.57
N ILE A 15 3.47 -43.49 57.66
CA ILE A 15 2.32 -42.54 57.65
C ILE A 15 2.79 -41.08 57.81
N LEU A 16 3.99 -40.84 58.37
CA LEU A 16 4.59 -39.51 58.47
C LEU A 16 5.35 -39.05 57.22
N LEU A 17 5.58 -39.93 56.23
CA LEU A 17 6.14 -39.55 54.92
C LEU A 17 5.07 -39.42 53.81
N LEU A 18 3.80 -39.75 54.11
CA LEU A 18 2.67 -39.54 53.20
C LEU A 18 1.87 -38.27 53.51
N GLN A 19 2.15 -37.57 54.61
CA GLN A 19 1.54 -36.27 54.92
C GLN A 19 2.35 -35.07 54.38
N ASP A 20 3.61 -35.26 53.99
CA ASP A 20 4.43 -34.22 53.35
C ASP A 20 4.46 -34.30 51.81
N ALA A 21 3.82 -35.30 51.20
CA ALA A 21 3.68 -35.41 49.74
C ALA A 21 2.49 -34.59 49.17
N HIS A 22 1.66 -33.99 50.02
CA HIS A 22 0.54 -33.12 49.61
C HIS A 22 0.90 -31.62 49.55
N ARG A 23 2.19 -31.26 49.58
CA ARG A 23 2.65 -29.87 49.49
C ARG A 23 3.67 -29.60 48.38
N CYS A 24 3.49 -30.27 47.25
CA CYS A 24 3.97 -29.79 45.95
C CYS A 24 2.98 -30.27 44.87
N SER A 25 1.71 -29.82 44.94
CA SER A 25 0.95 -29.73 43.69
C SER A 25 1.58 -28.57 42.94
N ALA A 26 2.25 -28.83 41.83
CA ALA A 26 2.70 -27.76 40.96
C ALA A 26 1.46 -26.95 40.56
N GLN A 27 1.42 -25.66 40.89
CA GLN A 27 0.39 -24.75 40.43
C GLN A 27 0.39 -24.83 38.89
N LEU A 28 -0.76 -25.11 38.27
CA LEU A 28 -0.86 -25.10 36.81
C LEU A 28 -0.47 -23.71 36.29
N PRO A 29 0.19 -23.63 35.12
CA PRO A 29 0.51 -22.34 34.51
C PRO A 29 -0.77 -21.55 34.17
N ILE A 30 -0.65 -20.23 34.14
CA ILE A 30 -1.70 -19.33 33.64
C ILE A 30 -1.56 -19.21 32.13
N PRO A 31 -2.64 -19.24 31.33
CA PRO A 31 -2.56 -19.01 29.89
C PRO A 31 -1.97 -17.62 29.64
N SER A 32 -0.96 -17.52 28.76
CA SER A 32 -0.26 -16.26 28.45
C SER A 32 -1.24 -15.14 28.08
N GLY A 33 -2.27 -15.46 27.31
CA GLY A 33 -3.29 -14.51 26.87
C GLY A 33 -4.10 -13.84 27.98
N VAL A 34 -4.27 -14.52 29.12
CA VAL A 34 -5.02 -13.97 30.27
C VAL A 34 -4.30 -12.79 30.90
N THR A 35 -2.97 -12.72 30.77
CA THR A 35 -2.17 -11.62 31.34
C THR A 35 -2.44 -10.27 30.68
N PHE A 36 -3.09 -10.26 29.51
CA PHE A 36 -3.48 -9.05 28.80
C PHE A 36 -4.91 -8.61 29.11
N LEU A 37 -5.69 -9.39 29.86
CA LEU A 37 -7.04 -8.96 30.27
C LEU A 37 -6.96 -8.00 31.45
N GLY A 38 -7.77 -6.95 31.38
CA GLY A 38 -7.91 -5.95 32.44
C GLY A 38 -6.70 -5.04 32.59
N ILE A 39 -5.78 -5.00 31.63
CA ILE A 39 -4.70 -4.01 31.60
C ILE A 39 -5.13 -2.76 30.84
N GLY A 40 -4.46 -1.65 31.12
CA GLY A 40 -4.59 -0.42 30.34
C GLY A 40 -4.11 -0.58 28.89
N TYR A 41 -4.77 0.13 27.98
CA TYR A 41 -4.37 0.26 26.58
C TYR A 41 -4.35 1.73 26.15
N ASN A 42 -3.22 2.17 25.59
CA ASN A 42 -3.12 3.49 24.96
C ASN A 42 -3.28 3.35 23.44
N ILE A 43 -4.42 3.77 22.90
CA ILE A 43 -4.79 3.57 21.50
C ILE A 43 -3.95 4.40 20.53
N ILE A 44 -3.45 5.56 20.99
CA ILE A 44 -2.57 6.44 20.19
C ILE A 44 -1.17 5.83 20.08
N GLU A 45 -0.70 5.17 21.14
CA GLU A 45 0.62 4.52 21.17
C GLU A 45 0.60 3.09 20.65
N GLY A 46 -0.59 2.52 20.46
CA GLY A 46 -0.81 1.16 20.00
C GLY A 46 -0.23 0.87 18.62
N ASN A 47 0.11 -0.40 18.39
CA ASN A 47 0.31 -0.97 17.08
C ASN A 47 0.11 -2.50 17.14
N PRO A 48 -1.01 -3.03 16.64
CA PRO A 48 -1.30 -4.46 16.64
C PRO A 48 -0.34 -5.35 15.83
N GLU A 49 0.55 -4.78 15.01
CA GLU A 49 1.65 -5.50 14.35
C GLU A 49 2.94 -5.57 15.21
N GLY A 50 2.96 -4.88 16.35
CA GLY A 50 4.07 -4.82 17.29
C GLY A 50 4.95 -3.57 17.18
N GLY A 51 5.87 -3.42 18.15
CA GLY A 51 6.71 -2.23 18.29
C GLY A 51 8.02 -2.20 17.50
N ASP A 52 8.66 -3.35 17.23
CA ASP A 52 9.90 -3.44 16.43
C ASP A 52 9.57 -3.80 14.97
N MET A 53 10.07 -3.00 14.03
CA MET A 53 9.92 -3.27 12.59
C MET A 53 10.66 -4.52 12.11
N ALA A 54 11.74 -4.94 12.78
CA ALA A 54 12.58 -6.04 12.33
C ALA A 54 12.09 -7.42 12.80
N THR A 55 11.31 -7.47 13.89
CA THR A 55 10.93 -8.75 14.53
C THR A 55 9.46 -8.86 14.91
N GLY A 56 8.66 -7.79 14.78
CA GLY A 56 7.37 -7.70 15.46
C GLY A 56 7.56 -7.67 16.99
N GLY A 57 6.46 -7.81 17.72
CA GLY A 57 6.46 -7.85 19.18
C GLY A 57 5.08 -7.61 19.77
N VAL A 58 5.03 -7.47 21.10
CA VAL A 58 3.81 -7.08 21.80
C VAL A 58 3.42 -5.66 21.35
N ASP A 59 2.13 -5.44 21.14
CA ASP A 59 1.57 -4.14 20.80
C ASP A 59 2.04 -3.09 21.85
N PRO A 60 2.73 -2.01 21.45
CA PRO A 60 3.27 -1.00 22.36
C PRO A 60 2.20 -0.27 23.19
N GLY A 61 0.94 -0.27 22.75
CA GLY A 61 -0.19 0.29 23.48
C GLY A 61 -0.62 -0.57 24.67
N LEU A 62 -0.26 -1.86 24.72
CA LEU A 62 -0.57 -2.75 25.83
C LEU A 62 0.30 -2.41 27.05
N LEU A 63 -0.31 -1.80 28.07
CA LEU A 63 0.37 -1.42 29.31
C LEU A 63 0.44 -2.63 30.26
N VAL A 64 1.25 -3.63 29.91
CA VAL A 64 1.35 -4.93 30.63
C VAL A 64 1.71 -4.84 32.12
N SER A 65 2.24 -3.70 32.58
CA SER A 65 2.54 -3.44 34.00
C SER A 65 1.42 -2.68 34.74
N ARG A 66 0.35 -2.31 34.03
CA ARG A 66 -0.76 -1.48 34.51
C ARG A 66 -2.06 -2.27 34.49
N SER A 67 -2.14 -3.27 35.35
CA SER A 67 -3.38 -4.04 35.58
C SER A 67 -4.39 -3.19 36.35
N ILE A 68 -5.60 -3.08 35.81
CA ILE A 68 -6.74 -2.35 36.36
C ILE A 68 -7.70 -3.33 37.02
N PHE A 69 -7.95 -4.48 36.38
CA PHE A 69 -8.71 -5.57 36.99
C PHE A 69 -7.77 -6.50 37.77
N VAL A 70 -8.26 -7.01 38.90
CA VAL A 70 -7.57 -8.05 39.68
C VAL A 70 -8.12 -9.41 39.27
N MET A 71 -7.22 -10.36 39.08
CA MET A 71 -7.54 -11.75 38.73
C MET A 71 -7.34 -12.63 39.98
N THR A 72 -8.40 -13.27 40.47
CA THR A 72 -8.34 -14.25 41.57
C THR A 72 -8.44 -15.67 41.04
N TYR A 73 -8.08 -16.64 41.89
CA TYR A 73 -8.00 -18.05 41.52
C TYR A 73 -8.55 -18.97 42.63
N ASP A 74 -9.47 -18.44 43.42
CA ASP A 74 -9.99 -19.06 44.63
C ASP A 74 -11.00 -20.17 44.32
N GLU A 75 -11.68 -20.11 43.16
CA GLU A 75 -12.61 -21.17 42.72
C GLU A 75 -11.91 -22.38 42.09
N GLY A 76 -10.62 -22.26 41.78
CA GLY A 76 -9.83 -23.34 41.18
C GLY A 76 -10.25 -23.70 39.76
N LYS A 77 -10.74 -22.73 38.98
CA LYS A 77 -11.11 -22.94 37.56
C LYS A 77 -9.89 -23.40 36.76
N ILE A 78 -10.11 -24.38 35.89
CA ILE A 78 -9.09 -24.92 34.98
C ILE A 78 -9.66 -25.10 33.58
N THR A 79 -8.78 -25.12 32.57
CA THR A 79 -9.16 -25.41 31.19
C THR A 79 -9.67 -26.84 31.03
N ASN A 80 -10.49 -27.08 30.00
CA ASN A 80 -11.06 -28.41 29.70
C ASN A 80 -9.99 -29.48 29.41
N ASP A 81 -8.77 -29.06 29.01
CA ASP A 81 -7.62 -29.96 28.81
C ASP A 81 -6.77 -30.13 30.07
N GLU A 82 -7.19 -29.56 31.20
CA GLU A 82 -6.57 -29.61 32.53
C GLU A 82 -5.14 -29.07 32.59
N LYS A 83 -4.71 -28.28 31.59
CA LYS A 83 -3.33 -27.76 31.51
C LYS A 83 -3.12 -26.40 32.16
N TYR A 84 -4.16 -25.59 32.25
CA TYR A 84 -4.03 -24.21 32.71
C TYR A 84 -5.04 -23.87 33.79
N GLN A 85 -4.64 -22.98 34.69
CA GLN A 85 -5.52 -22.35 35.66
C GLN A 85 -6.15 -21.09 35.07
N ILE A 86 -7.46 -20.91 35.26
CA ILE A 86 -8.23 -19.77 34.75
C ILE A 86 -8.62 -18.88 35.94
N PRO A 87 -8.55 -17.54 35.83
CA PRO A 87 -9.08 -16.66 36.86
C PRO A 87 -10.58 -16.82 37.08
N ASP A 88 -11.04 -16.45 38.27
CA ASP A 88 -12.45 -16.50 38.63
C ASP A 88 -13.27 -15.50 37.79
N GLU A 89 -12.67 -14.36 37.43
CA GLU A 89 -13.29 -13.26 36.68
C GLU A 89 -13.29 -13.44 35.16
N VAL A 90 -12.71 -14.54 34.65
CA VAL A 90 -12.47 -14.73 33.23
C VAL A 90 -13.19 -15.96 32.69
N ASN A 91 -13.89 -15.77 31.57
CA ASN A 91 -14.29 -16.87 30.71
C ASN A 91 -13.19 -17.14 29.68
N TYR A 92 -12.64 -18.34 29.69
CA TYR A 92 -11.57 -18.75 28.78
C TYR A 92 -12.00 -19.92 27.91
N VAL A 93 -11.91 -19.74 26.60
CA VAL A 93 -12.26 -20.75 25.60
C VAL A 93 -11.01 -21.14 24.82
N LEU A 94 -10.53 -22.38 25.04
CA LEU A 94 -9.46 -22.98 24.24
C LEU A 94 -10.04 -23.54 22.94
N ARG A 95 -9.39 -23.31 21.80
CA ARG A 95 -9.74 -23.92 20.51
C ARG A 95 -8.64 -24.88 20.05
N ASP A 96 -9.03 -26.13 19.84
CA ASP A 96 -8.12 -27.20 19.38
C ASP A 96 -7.89 -27.14 17.86
N ALA A 97 -8.93 -26.79 17.08
CA ALA A 97 -8.83 -26.52 15.65
C ALA A 97 -8.69 -25.01 15.40
N ALA A 98 -7.48 -24.55 15.07
CA ALA A 98 -7.25 -23.15 14.82
C ALA A 98 -8.00 -22.69 13.55
N TYR A 99 -8.82 -21.64 13.68
CA TYR A 99 -9.41 -21.00 12.51
C TYR A 99 -8.33 -20.14 11.85
N THR A 100 -7.92 -20.52 10.63
CA THR A 100 -6.93 -19.78 9.86
C THR A 100 -7.60 -18.99 8.75
N SER A 101 -7.35 -17.68 8.71
CA SER A 101 -7.76 -16.81 7.61
C SER A 101 -6.53 -16.11 7.02
N SER A 102 -6.64 -15.69 5.76
CA SER A 102 -5.64 -14.82 5.14
C SER A 102 -6.33 -13.67 4.44
N SER A 103 -5.72 -12.49 4.53
CA SER A 103 -6.24 -11.27 3.92
C SER A 103 -5.11 -10.50 3.25
N ALA A 104 -5.49 -9.69 2.27
CA ALA A 104 -4.60 -8.77 1.60
C ALA A 104 -5.24 -7.39 1.58
N THR A 105 -4.44 -6.36 1.82
CA THR A 105 -4.89 -4.96 1.91
C THR A 105 -3.85 -4.04 1.30
N THR A 106 -4.30 -2.99 0.63
CA THR A 106 -3.43 -1.91 0.16
C THR A 106 -3.53 -0.73 1.11
N PHE A 107 -2.42 -0.04 1.38
CA PHE A 107 -2.43 1.24 2.09
C PHE A 107 -1.42 2.20 1.46
N HIS A 108 -1.74 3.48 1.47
CA HIS A 108 -0.97 4.52 0.76
C HIS A 108 -0.77 5.79 1.59
N GLY A 109 -1.11 5.71 2.88
CA GLY A 109 -0.98 6.80 3.83
C GLY A 109 -1.26 6.30 5.24
N THR A 110 -1.25 7.23 6.18
CA THR A 110 -1.44 6.90 7.58
C THR A 110 -2.89 6.56 7.91
N SER A 111 -3.88 7.14 7.23
CA SER A 111 -5.30 6.78 7.47
C SER A 111 -5.60 5.35 7.02
N SER A 112 -5.17 4.96 5.82
CA SER A 112 -5.35 3.59 5.31
C SER A 112 -4.51 2.57 6.09
N TYR A 113 -3.36 2.98 6.63
CA TYR A 113 -2.57 2.14 7.53
C TYR A 113 -3.28 1.95 8.88
N ALA A 114 -3.82 3.01 9.48
CA ALA A 114 -4.59 2.93 10.71
C ALA A 114 -5.82 2.03 10.53
N GLU A 115 -6.62 2.21 9.47
CA GLU A 115 -7.79 1.38 9.18
C GLU A 115 -7.46 -0.12 9.10
N LYS A 116 -6.33 -0.48 8.49
CA LYS A 116 -5.81 -1.85 8.46
C LYS A 116 -5.58 -2.38 9.89
N LEU A 117 -5.01 -1.57 10.77
CA LEU A 117 -4.75 -1.92 12.17
C LEU A 117 -6.04 -1.96 13.01
N SER A 118 -6.95 -1.01 12.83
CA SER A 118 -8.22 -0.90 13.57
C SER A 118 -9.10 -2.13 13.39
N SER A 119 -8.99 -2.84 12.26
CA SER A 119 -9.67 -4.14 12.07
C SER A 119 -9.32 -5.22 13.11
N GLN A 120 -8.32 -4.97 13.95
CA GLN A 120 -7.76 -5.87 14.97
C GLN A 120 -8.06 -5.37 16.40
N VAL A 121 -8.63 -4.18 16.54
CA VAL A 121 -8.93 -3.52 17.82
C VAL A 121 -10.37 -3.02 17.76
N ASP A 122 -11.27 -3.70 18.46
CA ASP A 122 -12.67 -3.28 18.57
C ASP A 122 -12.84 -2.44 19.84
N VAL A 123 -13.40 -1.23 19.70
CA VAL A 123 -13.68 -0.34 20.82
C VAL A 123 -15.18 -0.41 21.11
N GLY A 124 -15.53 -1.08 22.21
CA GLY A 124 -16.90 -1.12 22.73
C GLY A 124 -17.27 0.18 23.45
N GLY A 125 -18.50 0.65 23.27
CA GLY A 125 -19.03 1.83 23.98
C GLY A 125 -19.76 2.85 23.09
N GLY A 126 -20.16 3.96 23.70
CA GLY A 126 -20.91 5.05 23.04
C GLY A 126 -20.05 6.07 22.28
N TYR A 127 -18.72 6.01 22.42
CA TYR A 127 -17.76 6.94 21.81
C TYR A 127 -16.78 6.25 20.85
N SER A 128 -17.21 5.13 20.24
CA SER A 128 -16.45 4.45 19.18
C SER A 128 -16.12 5.44 18.06
N GLY A 129 -14.84 5.75 17.92
CA GLY A 129 -14.32 6.71 16.95
C GLY A 129 -13.76 8.02 17.51
N LEU A 130 -13.72 8.22 18.83
CA LEU A 130 -13.08 9.40 19.43
C LEU A 130 -11.63 9.60 18.96
N PHE A 131 -10.88 8.49 18.82
CA PHE A 131 -9.50 8.49 18.36
C PHE A 131 -9.33 8.06 16.90
N ALA A 132 -10.42 7.94 16.12
CA ALA A 132 -10.36 7.35 14.77
C ALA A 132 -9.37 8.06 13.83
N SER A 133 -9.20 9.38 13.97
CA SER A 133 -8.24 10.12 13.14
C SER A 133 -6.80 9.98 13.62
N VAL A 134 -6.54 9.57 14.86
CA VAL A 134 -5.21 9.58 15.50
C VAL A 134 -4.79 8.22 16.05
N GLU A 135 -5.51 7.17 15.68
CA GLU A 135 -5.25 5.81 16.13
C GLU A 135 -3.83 5.39 15.73
N PHE A 136 -3.08 4.85 16.69
CA PHE A 136 -1.73 4.32 16.50
C PHE A 136 -0.66 5.35 16.10
N ALA A 137 -1.01 6.63 16.05
CA ALA A 137 -0.18 7.68 15.46
C ALA A 137 1.15 7.95 16.19
N ALA A 138 1.24 7.61 17.48
CA ALA A 138 2.48 7.73 18.25
C ALA A 138 3.38 6.48 18.14
N SER A 139 2.93 5.41 17.48
CA SER A 139 3.76 4.21 17.32
C SER A 139 4.92 4.44 16.36
N SER A 140 6.08 3.86 16.68
CA SER A 140 7.31 3.95 15.87
C SER A 140 7.09 3.52 14.41
N ARG A 141 6.24 2.50 14.20
CA ARG A 141 5.94 1.94 12.90
C ARG A 141 5.02 2.86 12.08
N TYR A 142 4.01 3.46 12.72
CA TYR A 142 3.17 4.47 12.07
C TYR A 142 3.99 5.66 11.56
N GLN A 143 4.87 6.21 12.40
CA GLN A 143 5.71 7.36 12.04
C GLN A 143 6.65 7.07 10.86
N GLN A 144 7.13 5.83 10.73
CA GLN A 144 7.93 5.42 9.59
C GLN A 144 7.08 5.26 8.31
N ILE A 145 5.86 4.72 8.42
CA ILE A 145 4.92 4.68 7.31
C ILE A 145 4.54 6.11 6.86
N GLU A 146 4.33 7.03 7.81
CA GLU A 146 4.09 8.44 7.51
C GLU A 146 5.24 9.04 6.69
N ALA A 147 6.48 8.91 7.17
CA ALA A 147 7.65 9.42 6.46
C ALA A 147 7.77 8.84 5.05
N ARG A 148 7.56 7.53 4.89
CA ARG A 148 7.71 6.85 3.59
C ARG A 148 6.56 7.14 2.61
N THR A 149 5.33 7.24 3.09
CA THR A 149 4.17 7.50 2.21
C THR A 149 4.08 8.98 1.82
N ASP A 150 4.31 9.89 2.76
CA ASP A 150 4.17 11.34 2.56
C ASP A 150 5.40 11.96 1.89
N SER A 151 6.61 11.65 2.39
CA SER A 151 7.85 12.29 1.91
C SER A 151 8.52 11.52 0.77
N GLU A 152 8.51 10.19 0.82
CA GLU A 152 9.23 9.35 -0.17
C GLU A 152 8.31 8.78 -1.26
N GLY A 153 6.99 8.82 -1.07
CA GLY A 153 6.01 8.41 -2.08
C GLY A 153 5.84 6.90 -2.24
N TYR A 154 5.99 6.11 -1.17
CA TYR A 154 5.72 4.68 -1.23
C TYR A 154 4.24 4.33 -1.07
N ILE A 155 3.81 3.29 -1.78
CA ILE A 155 2.51 2.65 -1.65
C ILE A 155 2.76 1.21 -1.21
N TYR A 156 1.90 0.68 -0.35
CA TYR A 156 2.09 -0.62 0.27
C TYR A 156 1.00 -1.62 -0.09
N TYR A 157 1.44 -2.86 -0.33
CA TYR A 157 0.60 -4.04 -0.35
C TYR A 157 0.93 -4.88 0.88
N ALA A 158 -0.07 -5.29 1.65
CA ALA A 158 0.12 -6.15 2.80
C ALA A 158 -0.64 -7.45 2.64
N ASN A 159 -0.03 -8.54 3.07
CA ASN A 159 -0.72 -9.80 3.31
C ASN A 159 -0.55 -10.21 4.77
N GLN A 160 -1.53 -10.94 5.28
CA GLN A 160 -1.44 -11.52 6.61
C GLN A 160 -2.18 -12.85 6.69
N THR A 161 -1.75 -13.67 7.63
CA THR A 161 -2.39 -14.90 8.05
C THR A 161 -2.65 -14.84 9.54
N VAL A 162 -3.89 -15.06 9.95
CA VAL A 162 -4.31 -15.08 11.35
C VAL A 162 -4.79 -16.48 11.68
N SER A 163 -4.34 -17.02 12.81
CA SER A 163 -4.72 -18.32 13.34
C SER A 163 -5.26 -18.13 14.75
N ASN A 164 -6.58 -18.17 14.92
CA ASN A 164 -7.25 -18.04 16.22
C ASN A 164 -7.25 -19.39 16.94
N MET A 165 -6.65 -19.43 18.12
CA MET A 165 -6.44 -20.62 18.97
C MET A 165 -7.23 -20.55 20.29
N GLY A 166 -8.00 -19.49 20.50
CA GLY A 166 -8.79 -19.32 21.71
C GLY A 166 -9.24 -17.88 21.91
N ASN A 167 -9.98 -17.68 22.99
CA ASN A 167 -10.53 -16.40 23.40
C ASN A 167 -10.55 -16.33 24.92
N ALA A 168 -10.34 -15.15 25.47
CA ALA A 168 -10.48 -14.87 26.89
C ALA A 168 -11.26 -13.56 27.08
N ARG A 169 -12.27 -13.58 27.95
CA ARG A 169 -13.15 -12.44 28.21
C ARG A 169 -13.35 -12.22 29.70
N TYR A 170 -13.31 -10.95 30.13
CA TYR A 170 -13.70 -10.54 31.47
C TYR A 170 -15.23 -10.64 31.65
N LEU A 171 -15.67 -11.19 32.79
CA LEU A 171 -17.08 -11.42 33.11
C LEU A 171 -17.71 -10.19 33.77
N THR A 172 -17.81 -9.07 33.05
CA THR A 172 -18.39 -7.82 33.57
C THR A 172 -19.78 -8.02 34.18
N GLU A 173 -20.58 -8.92 33.60
CA GLU A 173 -21.93 -9.25 34.08
C GLU A 173 -21.97 -9.84 35.50
N LEU A 174 -20.86 -10.40 35.96
CA LEU A 174 -20.72 -10.97 37.31
C LEU A 174 -19.99 -10.05 38.28
N ALA A 175 -19.42 -8.95 37.79
CA ALA A 175 -18.59 -8.07 38.62
C ALA A 175 -19.34 -7.57 39.87
N GLY A 176 -20.56 -7.08 39.72
CA GLY A 176 -21.40 -6.62 40.84
C GLY A 176 -21.78 -7.74 41.82
N PRO A 177 -22.45 -8.82 41.37
CA PRO A 177 -22.85 -9.93 42.23
C PRO A 177 -21.70 -10.60 42.97
N ASP A 178 -20.58 -10.84 42.28
CA ASP A 178 -19.43 -11.58 42.82
C ASP A 178 -18.37 -10.65 43.43
N LYS A 179 -18.61 -9.34 43.38
CA LYS A 179 -17.77 -8.27 43.97
C LYS A 179 -16.33 -8.30 43.44
N TYR A 180 -16.17 -8.25 42.12
CA TYR A 180 -14.84 -8.20 41.49
C TYR A 180 -14.06 -6.94 41.91
N THR A 181 -12.75 -7.08 42.04
CA THR A 181 -11.89 -6.04 42.64
C THR A 181 -11.06 -5.33 41.58
N LEU A 182 -10.89 -4.02 41.75
CA LEU A 182 -9.99 -3.19 40.96
C LEU A 182 -8.63 -3.10 41.67
N ASN A 183 -7.58 -2.90 40.88
CA ASN A 183 -6.23 -2.76 41.40
C ASN A 183 -6.12 -1.55 42.33
N ASN A 184 -5.58 -1.73 43.52
CA ASN A 184 -5.46 -0.65 44.52
C ASN A 184 -4.64 0.55 44.02
N GLY A 185 -3.64 0.33 43.16
CA GLY A 185 -2.86 1.41 42.54
C GLY A 185 -3.70 2.23 41.57
N PHE A 186 -4.52 1.58 40.75
CA PHE A 186 -5.49 2.25 39.88
C PHE A 186 -6.49 3.06 40.71
N VAL A 187 -7.13 2.42 41.70
CA VAL A 187 -8.11 3.05 42.59
C VAL A 187 -7.52 4.27 43.29
N SER A 188 -6.30 4.15 43.85
CA SER A 188 -5.64 5.27 44.52
C SER A 188 -5.39 6.45 43.57
N THR A 189 -4.99 6.17 42.33
CA THR A 189 -4.74 7.21 41.32
C THR A 189 -6.06 7.86 40.91
N ALA A 190 -7.09 7.06 40.61
CA ALA A 190 -8.41 7.55 40.23
C ALA A 190 -9.06 8.40 41.34
N CYS A 191 -8.99 7.96 42.60
CA CYS A 191 -9.54 8.68 43.74
C CYS A 191 -8.76 9.96 44.11
N SER A 192 -7.54 10.12 43.59
CA SER A 192 -6.75 11.35 43.77
C SER A 192 -7.08 12.44 42.75
N LEU A 193 -7.84 12.13 41.69
CA LEU A 193 -8.22 13.09 40.67
C LEU A 193 -9.16 14.17 41.24
N PRO A 194 -8.94 15.45 40.89
CA PRO A 194 -9.75 16.55 41.41
C PRO A 194 -11.15 16.57 40.81
N THR A 195 -12.18 16.87 41.62
CA THR A 195 -13.57 16.98 41.14
C THR A 195 -13.75 18.05 40.06
N ALA A 196 -13.01 19.16 40.16
CA ALA A 196 -12.94 20.15 39.10
C ALA A 196 -11.89 19.72 38.08
N TYR A 197 -12.22 19.83 36.79
CA TYR A 197 -11.30 19.46 35.71
C TYR A 197 -9.97 20.22 35.82
N ALA A 198 -8.88 19.46 35.90
CA ALA A 198 -7.51 19.96 35.88
C ALA A 198 -6.76 19.18 34.79
N GLU A 199 -6.49 19.82 33.66
CA GLU A 199 -5.98 19.18 32.45
C GLU A 199 -4.76 18.29 32.72
N ASP A 200 -3.70 18.82 33.33
CA ASP A 200 -2.46 18.08 33.59
C ASP A 200 -2.67 16.80 34.41
N ASP A 201 -3.54 16.83 35.43
CA ASP A 201 -3.80 15.68 36.30
C ASP A 201 -4.51 14.55 35.53
N TYR A 202 -5.50 14.90 34.71
CA TYR A 202 -6.26 13.92 33.93
C TYR A 202 -5.48 13.41 32.71
N MET A 203 -4.68 14.26 32.04
CA MET A 203 -3.80 13.83 30.95
C MET A 203 -2.71 12.87 31.48
N THR A 204 -2.13 13.17 32.65
CA THR A 204 -1.16 12.27 33.30
C THR A 204 -1.80 10.93 33.70
N PHE A 205 -3.06 10.94 34.13
CA PHE A 205 -3.80 9.72 34.42
C PHE A 205 -3.96 8.84 33.15
N LEU A 206 -4.37 9.43 32.03
CA LEU A 206 -4.47 8.72 30.74
C LEU A 206 -3.12 8.23 30.23
N ASP A 207 -2.05 9.01 30.41
CA ASP A 207 -0.68 8.61 30.06
C ASP A 207 -0.19 7.41 30.90
N THR A 208 -0.59 7.37 32.18
CA THR A 208 -0.18 6.32 33.11
C THR A 208 -0.97 5.02 32.95
N TRP A 209 -2.28 5.12 32.76
CA TRP A 209 -3.21 3.98 32.79
C TRP A 209 -3.81 3.64 31.43
N GLY A 210 -3.54 4.44 30.41
CA GLY A 210 -4.06 4.27 29.07
C GLY A 210 -5.40 4.99 28.85
N THR A 211 -5.81 4.98 27.58
CA THR A 211 -7.08 5.53 27.09
C THR A 211 -8.25 4.55 27.20
N HIS A 212 -7.94 3.26 27.27
CA HIS A 212 -8.89 2.16 27.26
C HIS A 212 -8.43 1.05 28.22
N VAL A 213 -9.30 0.06 28.44
CA VAL A 213 -8.97 -1.18 29.16
C VAL A 213 -9.34 -2.38 28.32
N VAL A 214 -8.48 -3.39 28.30
CA VAL A 214 -8.72 -4.63 27.55
C VAL A 214 -9.72 -5.51 28.30
N THR A 215 -10.87 -5.79 27.70
CA THR A 215 -11.95 -6.61 28.29
C THR A 215 -12.11 -7.97 27.62
N GLU A 216 -11.70 -8.10 26.37
CA GLU A 216 -11.66 -9.36 25.64
C GLU A 216 -10.42 -9.44 24.75
N VAL A 217 -9.88 -10.65 24.61
CA VAL A 217 -8.79 -10.94 23.69
C VAL A 217 -9.07 -12.22 22.92
N ASP A 218 -8.90 -12.16 21.61
CA ASP A 218 -8.69 -13.35 20.80
C ASP A 218 -7.22 -13.69 20.80
N LEU A 219 -6.91 -14.97 21.00
CA LEU A 219 -5.56 -15.46 21.23
C LEU A 219 -5.12 -16.37 20.10
N GLY A 220 -3.87 -16.21 19.66
CA GLY A 220 -3.31 -17.09 18.66
C GLY A 220 -2.03 -16.56 18.04
N THR A 221 -1.92 -16.72 16.72
CA THR A 221 -0.78 -16.23 15.96
C THR A 221 -1.23 -15.37 14.79
N ARG A 222 -0.55 -14.25 14.56
CA ARG A 222 -0.66 -13.45 13.35
C ARG A 222 0.71 -13.33 12.72
N GLU A 223 0.79 -13.57 11.42
CA GLU A 223 2.01 -13.38 10.62
C GLU A 223 1.64 -12.53 9.41
N GLY A 224 2.44 -11.54 9.08
CA GLY A 224 2.17 -10.68 7.93
C GLY A 224 3.42 -10.13 7.29
N SER A 225 3.29 -9.77 6.02
CA SER A 225 4.34 -9.13 5.23
C SER A 225 3.78 -7.89 4.55
N ASN A 226 4.53 -6.79 4.68
CA ASN A 226 4.28 -5.54 3.97
C ASN A 226 5.29 -5.43 2.84
N TYR A 227 4.79 -5.14 1.64
CA TYR A 227 5.55 -4.91 0.42
C TYR A 227 5.38 -3.45 0.04
N GLU A 228 6.43 -2.84 -0.51
CA GLU A 228 6.42 -1.43 -0.92
C GLU A 228 6.81 -1.27 -2.38
N GLU A 229 6.18 -0.28 -3.02
CA GLU A 229 6.41 0.12 -4.40
C GLU A 229 6.46 1.65 -4.46
N HIS A 230 7.40 2.19 -5.22
CA HIS A 230 7.50 3.64 -5.40
C HIS A 230 6.33 4.16 -6.24
N ARG A 231 5.87 5.39 -6.00
CA ARG A 231 4.66 5.97 -6.63
C ARG A 231 4.64 5.82 -8.15
N THR A 232 5.73 6.12 -8.82
CA THR A 232 5.86 6.03 -10.28
C THR A 232 5.63 4.61 -10.81
N ASP A 233 6.19 3.63 -10.12
CA ASP A 233 6.07 2.22 -10.48
C ASP A 233 4.68 1.68 -10.14
N PHE A 234 4.11 2.12 -9.01
CA PHE A 234 2.74 1.81 -8.62
C PHE A 234 1.71 2.36 -9.62
N VAL A 235 1.83 3.63 -10.07
CA VAL A 235 0.92 4.19 -11.07
C VAL A 235 1.03 3.44 -12.39
N SER A 236 2.25 3.05 -12.80
CA SER A 236 2.46 2.20 -13.99
C SER A 236 1.77 0.83 -13.84
N TYR A 237 1.92 0.19 -12.67
CA TYR A 237 1.25 -1.05 -12.32
C TYR A 237 -0.28 -0.92 -12.35
N ALA A 238 -0.84 0.11 -11.70
CA ALA A 238 -2.27 0.38 -11.64
C ALA A 238 -2.84 0.62 -13.04
N SER A 239 -2.15 1.41 -13.86
CA SER A 239 -2.58 1.71 -15.22
C SER A 239 -2.64 0.47 -16.11
N THR A 240 -1.78 -0.52 -15.86
CA THR A 240 -1.70 -1.78 -16.63
C THR A 240 -2.72 -2.80 -16.14
N ASN A 241 -2.81 -3.00 -14.83
CA ASN A 241 -3.59 -4.10 -14.23
C ASN A 241 -5.02 -3.71 -13.86
N VAL A 242 -5.26 -2.44 -13.53
CA VAL A 242 -6.57 -1.91 -13.13
C VAL A 242 -6.79 -0.54 -13.79
N GLY A 243 -6.67 -0.50 -15.13
CA GLY A 243 -6.64 0.77 -15.88
C GLY A 243 -7.81 1.72 -15.61
N GLY A 244 -9.00 1.20 -15.28
CA GLY A 244 -10.15 2.02 -14.91
C GLY A 244 -10.01 2.80 -13.58
N SER A 245 -8.97 2.53 -12.79
CA SER A 245 -8.62 3.30 -11.59
C SER A 245 -7.72 4.51 -11.89
N VAL A 246 -7.17 4.62 -13.11
CA VAL A 246 -6.23 5.66 -13.48
C VAL A 246 -6.92 6.69 -14.36
N SER A 247 -6.69 7.97 -14.06
CA SER A 247 -7.20 9.07 -14.87
C SER A 247 -6.17 10.18 -14.99
N SER A 248 -6.17 10.88 -16.12
CA SER A 248 -5.39 12.10 -16.32
C SER A 248 -6.17 13.34 -15.88
N GLY A 249 -5.47 14.33 -15.31
CA GLY A 249 -6.10 15.63 -15.04
C GLY A 249 -5.28 16.58 -14.17
N GLY A 250 -5.43 17.87 -14.44
CA GLY A 250 -4.93 18.98 -13.62
C GLY A 250 -3.41 19.13 -13.57
N SER A 251 -2.96 20.36 -13.34
CA SER A 251 -1.53 20.65 -13.16
C SER A 251 -1.00 20.08 -11.84
N TYR A 252 0.18 19.47 -11.86
CA TYR A 252 0.80 18.89 -10.67
C TYR A 252 2.32 19.07 -10.68
N MET A 253 2.90 19.47 -9.55
CA MET A 253 4.36 19.69 -9.39
C MET A 253 5.01 20.57 -10.48
N GLY A 254 4.27 21.53 -11.04
CA GLY A 254 4.77 22.42 -12.11
C GLY A 254 4.58 21.90 -13.53
N PHE A 255 4.02 20.70 -13.70
CA PHE A 255 3.62 20.12 -14.97
C PHE A 255 2.15 20.47 -15.27
N SER A 256 1.80 20.54 -16.55
CA SER A 256 0.47 20.88 -17.07
C SER A 256 -0.59 19.83 -16.71
N SER A 257 -0.19 18.56 -16.65
CA SER A 257 -1.08 17.42 -16.43
C SER A 257 -0.48 16.40 -15.45
N SER A 258 -1.33 15.53 -14.92
CA SER A 258 -0.98 14.49 -13.97
C SER A 258 -1.76 13.21 -14.22
N LEU A 259 -1.23 12.10 -13.74
CA LEU A 259 -1.93 10.83 -13.63
C LEU A 259 -2.25 10.56 -12.17
N SER A 260 -3.52 10.32 -11.87
CA SER A 260 -3.99 9.99 -10.52
C SER A 260 -4.59 8.59 -10.49
N VAL A 261 -4.45 7.92 -9.35
CA VAL A 261 -5.04 6.61 -9.07
C VAL A 261 -6.13 6.76 -8.03
N ASP A 262 -7.35 6.38 -8.39
CA ASP A 262 -8.45 6.19 -7.47
C ASP A 262 -8.25 4.86 -6.71
N MET A 263 -7.83 4.96 -5.45
CA MET A 263 -7.42 3.80 -4.67
C MET A 263 -8.59 2.86 -4.33
N ASP A 264 -9.81 3.39 -4.23
CA ASP A 264 -11.01 2.58 -3.98
C ASP A 264 -11.35 1.72 -5.20
N THR A 265 -11.32 2.32 -6.39
CA THR A 265 -11.51 1.65 -7.68
C THR A 265 -10.38 0.65 -7.93
N PHE A 266 -9.14 1.01 -7.60
CA PHE A 266 -7.98 0.11 -7.68
C PHE A 266 -8.18 -1.12 -6.80
N ASN A 267 -8.51 -0.93 -5.52
CA ASN A 267 -8.71 -2.01 -4.57
C ASN A 267 -9.88 -2.92 -4.97
N ALA A 268 -10.98 -2.35 -5.48
CA ALA A 268 -12.13 -3.09 -5.97
C ALA A 268 -11.84 -3.88 -7.27
N GLY A 269 -10.94 -3.36 -8.12
CA GLY A 269 -10.56 -3.98 -9.39
C GLY A 269 -9.38 -4.96 -9.30
N MET A 270 -8.71 -5.04 -8.15
CA MET A 270 -7.54 -5.90 -7.96
C MET A 270 -7.94 -7.39 -8.00
N GLN A 271 -7.28 -8.17 -8.86
CA GLN A 271 -7.56 -9.60 -8.97
C GLN A 271 -7.03 -10.37 -7.75
N SER A 272 -7.79 -11.35 -7.29
CA SER A 272 -7.38 -12.24 -6.19
C SER A 272 -6.04 -12.92 -6.49
N GLY A 273 -5.11 -12.88 -5.53
CA GLY A 273 -3.76 -13.41 -5.67
C GLY A 273 -2.74 -12.46 -6.32
N SER A 274 -3.15 -11.26 -6.73
CA SER A 274 -2.21 -10.23 -7.21
C SER A 274 -1.39 -9.66 -6.05
N SER A 275 -0.16 -9.24 -6.35
CA SER A 275 0.71 -8.48 -5.44
C SER A 275 1.61 -7.56 -6.26
N PHE A 276 2.14 -6.53 -5.62
CA PHE A 276 3.11 -5.60 -6.20
C PHE A 276 4.17 -5.22 -5.16
N GLY A 277 5.23 -4.55 -5.59
CA GLY A 277 6.30 -4.12 -4.71
C GLY A 277 7.27 -5.21 -4.29
N SER A 278 8.20 -4.80 -3.45
CA SER A 278 9.23 -5.64 -2.84
C SER A 278 9.03 -5.74 -1.34
N LEU A 279 9.47 -6.84 -0.71
CA LEU A 279 9.28 -7.05 0.73
C LEU A 279 9.96 -5.92 1.53
N TYR A 280 9.17 -5.15 2.26
CA TYR A 280 9.62 -4.08 3.12
C TYR A 280 9.84 -4.56 4.55
N SER A 281 8.82 -5.22 5.11
CA SER A 281 8.89 -5.75 6.47
C SER A 281 8.00 -6.96 6.65
N SER A 282 8.34 -7.76 7.64
CA SER A 282 7.52 -8.88 8.11
C SER A 282 7.35 -8.78 9.62
N TYR A 283 6.22 -9.25 10.12
CA TYR A 283 5.95 -9.26 11.55
C TYR A 283 5.27 -10.56 11.96
N ARG A 284 5.43 -10.91 13.24
CA ARG A 284 4.76 -12.03 13.87
C ARG A 284 4.32 -11.63 15.28
N VAL A 285 3.07 -11.94 15.59
CA VAL A 285 2.48 -11.84 16.93
C VAL A 285 2.15 -13.25 17.38
N GLY A 286 2.59 -13.61 18.59
CA GLY A 286 2.37 -14.93 19.18
C GLY A 286 3.12 -16.09 18.53
N SER A 287 3.02 -17.25 19.19
CA SER A 287 3.56 -18.53 18.75
C SER A 287 2.69 -19.68 19.25
N ALA A 288 2.89 -20.89 18.73
CA ALA A 288 2.15 -22.07 19.20
C ALA A 288 2.34 -22.37 20.71
N SER A 289 3.44 -21.89 21.31
CA SER A 289 3.73 -22.04 22.74
C SER A 289 3.32 -20.82 23.59
N LEU A 290 3.13 -19.68 22.95
CA LEU A 290 2.85 -18.39 23.60
C LEU A 290 1.80 -17.68 22.74
N ASN A 291 0.54 -17.99 23.00
CA ASN A 291 -0.58 -17.34 22.30
C ASN A 291 -0.69 -15.92 22.83
N GLU A 292 -0.55 -14.96 21.93
CA GLU A 292 -0.64 -13.52 22.21
C GLU A 292 -1.94 -12.96 21.62
N PRO A 293 -2.36 -11.76 22.04
CA PRO A 293 -3.56 -11.12 21.50
C PRO A 293 -3.41 -10.87 20.00
N ILE A 294 -4.30 -11.48 19.23
CA ILE A 294 -4.48 -11.19 17.80
C ILE A 294 -5.67 -10.26 17.59
N SER A 295 -6.64 -10.20 18.49
CA SER A 295 -7.69 -9.18 18.47
C SER A 295 -7.92 -8.70 19.89
N LEU A 296 -8.20 -7.40 20.02
CA LEU A 296 -8.56 -6.79 21.30
C LEU A 296 -10.00 -6.31 21.22
N ILE A 297 -10.75 -6.48 22.31
CA ILE A 297 -11.95 -5.68 22.57
C ILE A 297 -11.65 -4.81 23.78
N LEU A 298 -11.89 -3.53 23.60
CA LEU A 298 -11.56 -2.47 24.52
C LEU A 298 -12.83 -1.84 25.08
N VAL A 299 -12.72 -1.29 26.28
CA VAL A 299 -13.70 -0.36 26.84
C VAL A 299 -13.02 0.97 27.11
N ASP A 300 -13.73 2.08 26.86
CA ASP A 300 -13.21 3.42 27.12
C ASP A 300 -12.85 3.60 28.61
N MET A 301 -11.74 4.27 28.91
CA MET A 301 -11.28 4.46 30.28
C MET A 301 -12.33 5.17 31.17
N HIS A 302 -13.10 6.11 30.61
CA HIS A 302 -14.15 6.80 31.37
C HIS A 302 -15.28 5.86 31.82
N GLU A 303 -15.59 4.80 31.07
CA GLU A 303 -16.65 3.84 31.40
C GLU A 303 -16.26 2.94 32.58
N ILE A 304 -14.95 2.77 32.85
CA ILE A 304 -14.45 2.05 34.04
C ILE A 304 -14.89 2.73 35.34
N PHE A 305 -15.25 4.02 35.31
CA PHE A 305 -15.80 4.74 36.46
C PHE A 305 -17.29 4.42 36.71
N GLY A 306 -17.90 3.57 35.88
CA GLY A 306 -19.26 3.07 36.04
C GLY A 306 -19.46 2.19 37.28
N GLU A 307 -20.72 2.01 37.70
CA GLU A 307 -21.07 1.19 38.86
C GLU A 307 -20.73 -0.29 38.68
N ASP A 308 -20.75 -0.77 37.44
CA ASP A 308 -20.48 -2.18 37.10
C ASP A 308 -19.06 -2.62 37.49
N TYR A 309 -18.10 -1.68 37.57
CA TYR A 309 -16.70 -1.96 37.92
C TYR A 309 -16.34 -1.61 39.37
N TRP A 310 -17.00 -0.62 39.98
CA TRP A 310 -16.69 -0.12 41.33
C TRP A 310 -17.50 -0.82 42.42
N THR A 311 -17.37 -2.14 42.50
CA THR A 311 -18.27 -3.02 43.28
C THR A 311 -17.91 -3.10 44.77
N ARG A 312 -16.70 -2.64 45.14
CA ARG A 312 -16.12 -2.70 46.50
C ARG A 312 -15.75 -1.34 47.08
N MET A 313 -16.52 -0.30 46.77
CA MET A 313 -16.22 1.08 47.18
C MET A 313 -15.93 1.25 48.68
N GLN A 314 -16.69 0.59 49.56
CA GLN A 314 -16.48 0.68 51.00
C GLN A 314 -15.11 0.11 51.42
N ASP A 315 -14.67 -0.99 50.80
CA ASP A 315 -13.37 -1.61 51.11
C ASP A 315 -12.22 -0.69 50.71
N TYR A 316 -12.35 0.07 49.62
CA TYR A 316 -11.36 1.07 49.22
C TYR A 316 -11.30 2.30 50.15
N ILE A 317 -12.43 2.68 50.75
CA ILE A 317 -12.47 3.74 51.76
C ILE A 317 -11.80 3.27 53.05
N ASP A 318 -12.14 2.06 53.51
CA ASP A 318 -11.63 1.49 54.75
C ASP A 318 -10.11 1.21 54.69
N SER A 319 -9.58 0.98 53.49
CA SER A 319 -8.15 0.78 53.22
C SER A 319 -7.40 2.06 52.83
N GLU A 320 -8.04 3.24 52.97
CA GLU A 320 -7.46 4.56 52.68
C GLU A 320 -7.02 4.77 51.22
N HIS A 321 -7.48 3.92 50.29
CA HIS A 321 -7.27 4.10 48.84
C HIS A 321 -8.24 5.12 48.23
N CYS A 322 -9.38 5.38 48.88
CA CYS A 322 -10.35 6.36 48.44
C CYS A 322 -10.99 7.10 49.60
N THR A 323 -11.72 8.19 49.32
CA THR A 323 -12.48 8.94 50.33
C THR A 323 -13.96 8.89 50.03
N ALA A 324 -14.80 8.92 51.07
CA ALA A 324 -16.25 8.96 50.93
C ALA A 324 -16.76 10.25 50.23
N SER A 325 -15.92 11.29 50.15
CA SER A 325 -16.21 12.55 49.46
C SER A 325 -15.83 12.55 47.97
N TRP A 326 -15.16 11.50 47.48
CA TRP A 326 -14.74 11.45 46.08
C TRP A 326 -15.94 11.30 45.14
N ASP A 327 -16.04 12.22 44.19
CA ASP A 327 -17.11 12.23 43.20
C ASP A 327 -16.70 11.45 41.95
N ARG A 328 -17.01 10.16 41.96
CA ARG A 328 -16.70 9.23 40.86
C ARG A 328 -17.39 9.62 39.55
N ALA A 329 -18.62 10.13 39.61
CA ALA A 329 -19.36 10.51 38.41
C ALA A 329 -18.73 11.74 37.75
N ALA A 330 -18.36 12.75 38.54
CA ALA A 330 -17.59 13.88 38.03
C ALA A 330 -16.22 13.45 37.47
N ALA A 331 -15.54 12.50 38.12
CA ALA A 331 -14.29 11.96 37.60
C ALA A 331 -14.46 11.28 36.23
N ALA A 332 -15.54 10.51 36.04
CA ALA A 332 -15.86 9.88 34.75
C ALA A 332 -16.00 10.93 33.62
N GLU A 333 -16.79 11.97 33.85
CA GLU A 333 -17.00 13.06 32.88
C GLU A 333 -15.69 13.83 32.57
N ASN A 334 -14.86 14.04 33.59
CA ASN A 334 -13.57 14.70 33.41
C ASN A 334 -12.56 13.82 32.67
N VAL A 335 -12.55 12.50 32.90
CA VAL A 335 -11.75 11.55 32.11
C VAL A 335 -12.19 11.58 30.64
N LEU A 336 -13.50 11.55 30.37
CA LEU A 336 -14.01 11.69 29.00
C LEU A 336 -13.60 13.03 28.37
N THR A 337 -13.62 14.12 29.15
CA THR A 337 -13.15 15.44 28.70
C THR A 337 -11.66 15.41 28.35
N ALA A 338 -10.82 14.78 29.19
CA ALA A 338 -9.40 14.60 28.92
C ALA A 338 -9.16 13.72 27.69
N MET A 339 -9.89 12.62 27.53
CA MET A 339 -9.78 11.75 26.34
C MET A 339 -10.02 12.54 25.05
N LYS A 340 -10.98 13.48 25.03
CA LYS A 340 -11.26 14.35 23.88
C LYS A 340 -10.11 15.32 23.55
N GLY A 341 -9.34 15.74 24.54
CA GLY A 341 -8.17 16.64 24.37
C GLY A 341 -6.82 15.91 24.31
N TYR A 342 -6.79 14.59 24.51
CA TYR A 342 -5.56 13.85 24.75
C TYR A 342 -4.61 13.86 23.53
N ALA A 343 -5.17 13.77 22.33
CA ALA A 343 -4.39 13.81 21.08
C ALA A 343 -3.71 15.18 20.89
N GLU A 344 -4.42 16.27 21.16
CA GLU A 344 -3.89 17.63 21.10
C GLU A 344 -2.79 17.84 22.15
N TRP A 345 -3.00 17.35 23.38
CA TRP A 345 -2.01 17.40 24.45
C TRP A 345 -0.73 16.62 24.12
N LYS A 346 -0.85 15.49 23.41
CA LYS A 346 0.28 14.70 22.88
C LYS A 346 0.88 15.28 21.59
N GLU A 347 0.37 16.39 21.07
CA GLU A 347 0.78 17.03 19.81
C GLU A 347 0.64 16.11 18.58
N ILE A 348 -0.34 15.20 18.60
CA ILE A 348 -0.57 14.23 17.54
C ILE A 348 -1.37 14.86 16.40
N GLN A 349 -0.94 14.57 15.17
CA GLN A 349 -1.63 15.02 13.97
C GLN A 349 -2.64 13.98 13.49
N ASP A 350 -3.72 14.45 12.89
CA ASP A 350 -4.68 13.58 12.22
C ASP A 350 -3.99 12.79 11.09
N SER A 351 -4.38 11.53 10.99
CA SER A 351 -4.01 10.65 9.89
C SER A 351 -4.49 11.22 8.55
N LYS A 352 -3.73 10.95 7.50
CA LYS A 352 -4.02 11.40 6.15
C LYS A 352 -3.64 10.33 5.13
N ASN A 353 -4.35 10.35 4.02
CA ASN A 353 -3.96 9.63 2.82
C ASN A 353 -3.47 10.65 1.77
N PRO A 354 -2.18 10.63 1.38
CA PRO A 354 -1.72 11.46 0.27
C PRO A 354 -2.35 10.97 -1.04
N ASN A 355 -2.57 11.91 -1.95
CA ASN A 355 -3.02 11.60 -3.31
C ASN A 355 -1.97 10.75 -4.01
N VAL A 356 -2.39 9.63 -4.59
CA VAL A 356 -1.52 8.78 -5.40
C VAL A 356 -1.52 9.31 -6.82
N MET A 357 -0.59 10.22 -7.10
CA MET A 357 -0.49 10.87 -8.40
C MET A 357 0.96 11.17 -8.80
N ILE A 358 1.23 11.17 -10.10
CA ILE A 358 2.51 11.54 -10.73
C ILE A 358 2.28 12.57 -11.84
N PRO A 359 3.27 13.40 -12.20
CA PRO A 359 3.18 14.22 -13.39
C PRO A 359 3.03 13.35 -14.65
N LEU A 360 2.20 13.79 -15.60
CA LEU A 360 2.08 13.13 -16.89
C LEU A 360 3.11 13.71 -17.86
N THR A 361 4.25 13.05 -17.97
CA THR A 361 5.34 13.45 -18.86
C THR A 361 5.46 12.50 -20.05
N TRP A 362 6.22 12.90 -21.06
CA TRP A 362 6.61 11.98 -22.14
C TRP A 362 7.34 10.76 -21.56
N PRO A 363 6.99 9.51 -21.95
CA PRO A 363 7.53 8.32 -21.30
C PRO A 363 9.06 8.19 -21.41
N ASP A 364 9.62 7.38 -20.52
CA ASP A 364 11.04 7.09 -20.43
C ASP A 364 11.59 6.39 -21.69
N GLY A 365 12.87 6.61 -21.93
CA GLY A 365 13.60 6.19 -23.12
C GLY A 365 13.93 7.36 -24.05
N MET A 366 14.90 7.12 -24.93
CA MET A 366 15.20 8.04 -26.04
C MET A 366 14.55 7.50 -27.32
N TYR A 367 13.92 8.39 -28.09
CA TYR A 367 13.15 8.01 -29.28
C TYR A 367 12.87 9.24 -30.15
N GLY A 368 12.37 8.99 -31.36
CA GLY A 368 11.88 10.03 -32.25
C GLY A 368 10.39 9.91 -32.54
N LEU A 369 9.74 11.05 -32.73
CA LEU A 369 8.39 11.18 -33.25
C LEU A 369 8.44 11.95 -34.58
N THR A 370 7.43 11.76 -35.41
CA THR A 370 7.24 12.61 -36.59
C THR A 370 6.75 13.99 -36.15
N GLN A 371 7.31 15.05 -36.73
CA GLN A 371 6.95 16.42 -36.38
C GLN A 371 5.62 16.83 -37.04
N PRO A 372 4.60 17.23 -36.27
CA PRO A 372 3.41 17.91 -36.78
C PRO A 372 3.69 19.30 -37.36
N ASP A 373 2.75 19.84 -38.12
CA ASP A 373 2.85 21.17 -38.74
C ASP A 373 2.87 22.35 -37.74
N ASP A 374 2.45 22.11 -36.50
CA ASP A 374 2.50 23.07 -35.38
C ASP A 374 3.76 22.96 -34.49
N GLY A 375 4.64 21.99 -34.75
CA GLY A 375 5.94 21.84 -34.08
C GLY A 375 6.05 20.62 -33.15
N CYS A 376 7.15 20.51 -32.41
CA CYS A 376 7.38 19.36 -31.52
C CYS A 376 6.56 19.43 -30.21
N PRO A 377 6.05 18.28 -29.72
CA PRO A 377 5.05 18.29 -28.65
C PRO A 377 5.64 18.38 -27.22
N ASN A 378 5.09 19.24 -26.37
CA ASN A 378 5.45 19.51 -24.97
C ASN A 378 6.88 20.05 -24.76
N THR A 379 7.00 20.99 -23.82
CA THR A 379 8.22 21.77 -23.53
C THR A 379 8.88 21.43 -22.19
N GLU A 380 8.47 20.37 -21.50
CA GLU A 380 9.13 19.84 -20.29
C GLU A 380 10.64 19.59 -20.48
N PHE A 381 11.03 19.29 -21.72
CA PHE A 381 12.41 19.23 -22.17
C PHE A 381 12.49 19.79 -23.59
N THR A 382 13.70 19.99 -24.09
CA THR A 382 13.92 20.46 -25.46
C THR A 382 14.00 19.27 -26.42
N TRP A 383 13.01 19.17 -27.31
CA TRP A 383 13.08 18.28 -28.46
C TRP A 383 14.16 18.76 -29.43
N ASN A 384 14.95 17.82 -29.93
CA ASN A 384 15.89 18.12 -31.00
C ASN A 384 15.19 17.88 -32.33
N GLU A 385 15.23 18.87 -33.21
CA GLU A 385 14.59 18.78 -34.52
C GLU A 385 15.58 18.30 -35.57
N GLY A 386 15.06 17.55 -36.54
CA GLY A 386 15.80 17.16 -37.74
C GLY A 386 14.87 16.97 -38.92
N SER A 387 15.46 16.83 -40.10
CA SER A 387 14.72 16.59 -41.33
C SER A 387 15.47 15.67 -42.27
N ARG A 388 14.71 14.88 -43.03
CA ARG A 388 15.19 14.06 -44.15
C ARG A 388 14.42 14.45 -45.39
N TYR A 389 15.15 14.94 -46.39
CA TYR A 389 14.66 15.15 -47.75
C TYR A 389 15.06 13.94 -48.60
N GLN A 390 14.06 13.28 -49.18
CA GLN A 390 14.20 12.14 -50.08
C GLN A 390 13.89 12.56 -51.51
N ASP A 391 14.91 12.46 -52.37
CA ASP A 391 14.81 12.53 -53.82
C ASP A 391 14.33 11.16 -54.30
N THR A 392 13.03 11.07 -54.57
CA THR A 392 12.34 9.86 -55.03
C THR A 392 12.28 9.85 -56.56
N GLU A 393 11.77 8.79 -57.20
CA GLU A 393 11.86 8.59 -58.65
C GLU A 393 11.46 9.82 -59.51
N ASP A 394 12.43 10.36 -60.26
CA ASP A 394 12.27 11.50 -61.17
C ASP A 394 11.43 11.18 -62.45
N LYS A 395 11.24 9.90 -62.83
CA LYS A 395 10.47 9.49 -64.01
C LYS A 395 9.25 8.62 -63.66
N ASP A 396 8.07 9.14 -63.97
CA ASP A 396 6.77 8.50 -63.67
C ASP A 396 6.50 8.33 -62.16
N GLY A 397 7.21 9.09 -61.30
CA GLY A 397 7.05 9.08 -59.84
C GLY A 397 5.60 9.33 -59.39
N ALA A 398 5.11 8.42 -58.56
CA ALA A 398 3.72 8.35 -58.10
C ALA A 398 3.60 8.48 -56.57
N ASN A 399 4.42 9.32 -55.95
CA ASN A 399 4.29 9.65 -54.52
C ASN A 399 2.86 10.08 -54.18
N GLY A 400 2.41 9.71 -52.98
CA GLY A 400 1.06 10.01 -52.51
C GLY A 400 1.00 10.23 -51.01
N TRP A 401 -0.03 10.95 -50.56
CA TRP A 401 -0.29 11.19 -49.15
C TRP A 401 -1.78 11.41 -48.88
N SER A 402 -2.19 11.34 -47.62
CA SER A 402 -3.56 11.64 -47.20
C SER A 402 -3.91 13.13 -47.37
N ASP A 403 -5.18 13.44 -47.56
CA ASP A 403 -5.71 14.82 -47.55
C ASP A 403 -6.93 14.86 -46.59
N PRO A 404 -6.83 15.54 -45.42
CA PRO A 404 -5.71 16.38 -44.97
C PRO A 404 -4.47 15.57 -44.53
N ILE A 405 -3.37 16.30 -44.36
CA ILE A 405 -2.15 15.82 -43.70
C ILE A 405 -1.63 16.92 -42.77
N HIS A 406 -1.40 16.59 -41.50
CA HIS A 406 -0.98 17.55 -40.47
C HIS A 406 0.50 17.41 -40.10
N MET A 407 1.28 16.84 -41.02
CA MET A 407 2.70 16.62 -40.84
C MET A 407 3.49 17.85 -41.33
N SER A 408 4.62 18.14 -40.69
CA SER A 408 5.57 19.15 -41.16
C SER A 408 6.47 18.55 -42.25
N GLY A 409 6.60 19.27 -43.37
CA GLY A 409 7.43 18.81 -44.49
C GLY A 409 7.08 19.45 -45.83
N HIS A 410 7.65 18.88 -46.88
CA HIS A 410 7.42 19.24 -48.28
C HIS A 410 6.95 18.00 -49.05
N TYR A 411 5.83 18.13 -49.77
CA TYR A 411 5.13 17.03 -50.40
C TYR A 411 4.88 17.34 -51.88
N ALA A 412 5.72 16.79 -52.75
CA ALA A 412 5.66 16.99 -54.19
C ALA A 412 6.25 15.76 -54.91
N SER A 413 6.99 15.97 -56.01
CA SER A 413 7.78 14.92 -56.65
C SER A 413 8.84 14.33 -55.73
N ASN A 414 9.25 15.08 -54.71
CA ASN A 414 10.17 14.68 -53.65
C ASN A 414 9.53 14.89 -52.28
N MET A 415 10.01 14.16 -51.29
CA MET A 415 9.35 14.06 -50.00
C MET A 415 10.29 14.46 -48.86
N GLN A 416 9.80 15.31 -47.96
CA GLN A 416 10.52 15.66 -46.74
C GLN A 416 9.72 15.25 -45.52
N MET A 417 10.39 14.55 -44.59
CA MET A 417 9.86 14.22 -43.27
C MET A 417 10.70 14.91 -42.20
N ASN A 418 10.03 15.54 -41.24
CA ASN A 418 10.66 16.19 -40.10
C ASN A 418 10.45 15.38 -38.81
N PHE A 419 11.37 15.53 -37.87
CA PHE A 419 11.46 14.71 -36.67
C PHE A 419 11.54 15.56 -35.41
N CYS A 420 10.92 15.04 -34.35
CA CYS A 420 11.12 15.47 -32.97
C CYS A 420 11.85 14.36 -32.22
N ILE A 421 13.11 14.61 -31.84
CA ILE A 421 13.97 13.61 -31.20
C ILE A 421 14.14 13.93 -29.71
N LYS A 422 13.70 13.00 -28.87
CA LYS A 422 13.96 12.99 -27.43
C LYS A 422 15.31 12.35 -27.18
N THR A 423 16.30 13.16 -26.83
CA THR A 423 17.68 12.74 -26.56
C THR A 423 17.96 12.51 -25.07
N VAL A 424 16.96 12.66 -24.21
CA VAL A 424 17.04 12.45 -22.77
C VAL A 424 16.27 11.20 -22.39
N SER A 425 16.85 10.34 -21.56
CA SER A 425 16.21 9.08 -21.18
C SER A 425 14.99 9.32 -20.28
N ASN A 426 15.11 10.19 -19.29
CA ASN A 426 14.06 10.53 -18.34
C ASN A 426 13.96 12.06 -18.18
N VAL A 427 12.76 12.56 -17.89
CA VAL A 427 12.49 14.00 -17.69
C VAL A 427 12.85 14.42 -16.26
N ASP A 428 12.27 13.74 -15.26
CA ASP A 428 12.60 13.87 -13.83
C ASP A 428 12.46 12.48 -13.19
N GLU A 429 13.31 12.16 -12.21
CA GLU A 429 13.22 10.91 -11.44
C GLU A 429 11.87 10.76 -10.72
N ARG A 430 11.24 11.87 -10.34
CA ARG A 430 9.92 11.94 -9.68
C ARG A 430 8.75 11.85 -10.66
N SER A 431 9.02 11.88 -11.96
CA SER A 431 8.01 11.79 -13.02
C SER A 431 8.24 10.60 -13.95
N LYS A 432 8.98 9.58 -13.49
CA LYS A 432 9.18 8.35 -14.25
C LYS A 432 7.85 7.79 -14.72
N TRP A 433 7.75 7.60 -16.03
CA TRP A 433 6.55 7.14 -16.70
C TRP A 433 6.95 6.21 -17.83
N THR A 434 6.21 5.12 -18.01
CA THR A 434 6.55 4.11 -19.02
C THR A 434 5.49 4.06 -20.11
N TRP A 435 5.94 3.74 -21.32
CA TRP A 435 5.03 3.48 -22.42
C TRP A 435 4.07 2.33 -22.05
N GLN A 436 2.78 2.55 -22.25
CA GLN A 436 1.77 1.55 -21.93
C GLN A 436 1.62 0.49 -23.03
N PRO A 437 1.19 -0.73 -22.68
CA PRO A 437 0.90 -1.77 -23.66
C PRO A 437 -0.10 -1.31 -24.71
N GLY A 438 0.19 -1.61 -25.97
CA GLY A 438 -0.63 -1.18 -27.09
C GLY A 438 -0.11 -1.67 -28.43
N SER A 439 -0.57 -1.05 -29.52
CA SER A 439 -0.14 -1.37 -30.87
C SER A 439 0.22 -0.13 -31.69
N TYR A 440 1.49 0.24 -31.66
CA TYR A 440 2.02 1.46 -32.29
C TYR A 440 3.55 1.38 -32.43
N CYS A 441 4.14 2.24 -33.26
CA CYS A 441 5.58 2.46 -33.30
C CYS A 441 5.97 3.91 -33.12
N ILE A 442 7.25 4.08 -32.80
CA ILE A 442 7.99 5.34 -32.78
C ILE A 442 9.32 5.14 -33.51
N PHE A 443 9.99 6.21 -33.90
CA PHE A 443 11.35 6.09 -34.41
C PHE A 443 12.31 5.66 -33.30
N LYS A 444 13.22 4.76 -33.63
CA LYS A 444 14.34 4.43 -32.73
C LYS A 444 15.29 5.61 -32.67
N TYR A 445 15.84 5.87 -31.48
CA TYR A 445 16.97 6.78 -31.32
C TYR A 445 17.95 6.22 -30.30
N GLY A 446 19.24 6.25 -30.62
CA GLY A 446 20.29 5.64 -29.81
C GLY A 446 20.43 4.13 -30.05
N ASP A 447 21.09 3.47 -29.09
CA ASP A 447 21.54 2.08 -29.21
C ASP A 447 20.42 1.05 -28.97
N SER A 448 19.37 1.40 -28.21
CA SER A 448 18.30 0.48 -27.82
C SER A 448 16.94 1.15 -27.80
N CYS A 449 15.89 0.39 -28.10
CA CYS A 449 14.52 0.86 -27.93
C CYS A 449 14.13 1.09 -26.46
N PRO A 450 13.14 1.95 -26.19
CA PRO A 450 12.50 2.03 -24.87
C PRO A 450 11.99 0.67 -24.40
N ALA A 451 11.80 0.51 -23.08
CA ALA A 451 11.38 -0.75 -22.50
C ALA A 451 10.09 -1.31 -23.14
N ALA A 452 10.05 -2.62 -23.34
CA ALA A 452 8.96 -3.38 -23.96
C ALA A 452 8.71 -3.13 -25.47
N PHE A 453 9.47 -2.27 -26.14
CA PHE A 453 9.45 -2.18 -27.59
C PHE A 453 10.36 -3.22 -28.25
N THR A 454 9.95 -3.68 -29.43
CA THR A 454 10.78 -4.51 -30.31
C THR A 454 11.34 -3.66 -31.44
N GLU A 455 12.62 -3.83 -31.72
CA GLU A 455 13.30 -3.12 -32.80
C GLU A 455 12.85 -3.65 -34.17
N GLY A 456 12.68 -2.71 -35.09
CA GLY A 456 12.34 -2.95 -36.48
C GLY A 456 13.03 -1.94 -37.41
N TRP A 457 12.96 -2.17 -38.71
CA TRP A 457 13.51 -1.25 -39.71
C TRP A 457 12.80 -1.40 -41.06
N ILE A 458 12.84 -0.32 -41.82
CA ILE A 458 12.50 -0.27 -43.25
C ILE A 458 13.68 0.36 -43.98
N TYR A 459 14.08 -0.25 -45.08
CA TYR A 459 15.10 0.20 -46.02
C TYR A 459 14.41 0.57 -47.33
N MET A 460 14.67 1.80 -47.77
CA MET A 460 14.22 2.40 -49.01
C MET A 460 15.43 2.55 -49.92
N ASP A 461 15.38 1.91 -51.08
CA ASP A 461 16.33 2.10 -52.17
C ASP A 461 15.88 3.34 -52.96
N ASP A 462 16.44 4.50 -52.61
CA ASP A 462 16.07 5.79 -53.20
C ASP A 462 16.71 5.93 -54.60
N GLU A 463 16.52 7.06 -55.30
CA GLU A 463 16.96 7.20 -56.69
C GLU A 463 18.48 7.01 -56.88
N ASP A 464 18.89 6.21 -57.87
CA ASP A 464 20.30 5.91 -58.16
C ASP A 464 21.02 7.00 -58.98
N LYS A 465 20.28 7.87 -59.66
CA LYS A 465 20.80 8.87 -60.62
C LYS A 465 20.49 10.29 -60.17
N ASP A 466 21.49 11.17 -60.19
CA ASP A 466 21.34 12.59 -59.82
C ASP A 466 20.65 12.82 -58.45
N ASN A 467 20.78 11.84 -57.55
CA ASN A 467 20.22 11.82 -56.19
C ASN A 467 20.64 13.03 -55.35
N LYS A 468 19.66 13.80 -54.88
CA LYS A 468 19.82 14.99 -54.03
C LYS A 468 19.28 14.77 -52.62
N ASN A 469 19.27 13.52 -52.15
CA ASN A 469 19.03 13.18 -50.76
C ASN A 469 19.84 14.08 -49.84
N SER A 470 19.16 14.66 -48.85
CA SER A 470 19.80 15.51 -47.86
C SER A 470 19.14 15.35 -46.50
N ASN A 471 19.85 15.73 -45.46
CA ASN A 471 19.35 15.68 -44.08
C ASN A 471 19.94 16.83 -43.27
N SER A 472 19.27 17.18 -42.18
CA SER A 472 19.67 18.26 -41.28
C SER A 472 19.22 17.96 -39.85
N GLY A 473 19.88 18.60 -38.87
CA GLY A 473 19.53 18.48 -37.46
C GLY A 473 19.77 17.09 -36.87
N THR A 474 18.98 16.72 -35.88
CA THR A 474 19.08 15.44 -35.19
C THR A 474 18.14 14.42 -35.82
N LEU A 475 18.69 13.32 -36.31
CA LEU A 475 17.95 12.26 -37.01
C LEU A 475 17.63 11.08 -36.09
N PRO A 476 16.57 10.31 -36.37
CA PRO A 476 16.38 9.00 -35.75
C PRO A 476 17.52 8.03 -36.13
N SER A 477 17.62 6.91 -35.43
CA SER A 477 18.58 5.86 -35.77
C SER A 477 18.26 5.30 -37.16
N GLY A 478 19.30 5.13 -37.99
CA GLY A 478 19.11 4.79 -39.39
C GLY A 478 20.35 5.00 -40.26
N GLN A 479 20.14 4.91 -41.57
CA GLN A 479 21.13 5.24 -42.62
C GLN A 479 20.49 6.30 -43.52
N PHE A 480 21.20 7.40 -43.76
CA PHE A 480 20.67 8.56 -44.49
C PHE A 480 21.67 9.04 -45.55
N ASP A 481 22.26 8.10 -46.28
CA ASP A 481 23.22 8.37 -47.34
C ASP A 481 22.51 8.47 -48.70
N ALA A 482 22.99 7.75 -49.71
CA ALA A 482 22.32 7.66 -51.00
C ALA A 482 20.96 6.97 -50.86
N ASN A 483 20.83 6.03 -49.93
CA ASN A 483 19.57 5.34 -49.61
C ASN A 483 19.09 5.72 -48.22
N THR A 484 17.88 5.28 -47.86
CA THR A 484 17.27 5.62 -46.59
C THR A 484 16.88 4.37 -45.80
N ARG A 485 17.42 4.22 -44.59
CA ARG A 485 16.97 3.23 -43.63
C ARG A 485 16.46 3.92 -42.38
N TYR A 486 15.19 3.71 -42.07
CA TYR A 486 14.61 4.09 -40.78
C TYR A 486 14.61 2.90 -39.84
N GLU A 487 15.07 3.09 -38.61
CA GLU A 487 14.87 2.13 -37.52
C GLU A 487 13.71 2.59 -36.62
N PHE A 488 12.93 1.61 -36.17
CA PHE A 488 11.72 1.81 -35.39
C PHE A 488 11.76 1.00 -34.12
N CYS A 489 11.01 1.48 -33.15
CA CYS A 489 10.64 0.74 -31.97
C CYS A 489 9.13 0.53 -32.04
N CYS A 490 8.68 -0.72 -32.12
CA CYS A 490 7.26 -1.06 -32.22
C CYS A 490 6.76 -1.91 -31.05
N ARG A 491 5.47 -1.76 -30.72
CA ARG A 491 4.75 -2.59 -29.75
C ARG A 491 3.54 -3.24 -30.38
N SER A 492 3.21 -4.43 -29.87
CA SER A 492 2.04 -5.21 -30.26
C SER A 492 1.53 -6.08 -29.10
N ASP A 493 1.73 -5.60 -27.87
CA ASP A 493 1.44 -6.29 -26.62
C ASP A 493 0.15 -5.79 -25.94
N GLY A 494 -0.65 -4.98 -26.64
CA GLY A 494 -1.95 -4.49 -26.20
C GLY A 494 -2.95 -4.35 -27.35
N VAL A 495 -4.13 -3.81 -27.03
CA VAL A 495 -5.21 -3.55 -27.99
C VAL A 495 -5.34 -2.05 -28.26
N THR A 496 -5.67 -1.68 -29.50
CA THR A 496 -5.77 -0.28 -29.91
C THR A 496 -6.95 0.48 -29.30
N ASP A 497 -7.99 -0.23 -28.85
CA ASP A 497 -9.20 0.37 -28.26
C ASP A 497 -9.05 0.81 -26.80
N ARG A 498 -8.01 0.35 -26.11
CA ARG A 498 -7.67 0.78 -24.75
C ARG A 498 -6.81 2.04 -24.86
N GLY A 499 -7.30 3.16 -24.34
CA GLY A 499 -6.54 4.41 -24.30
C GLY A 499 -5.20 4.25 -23.56
N ILE A 500 -4.16 4.86 -24.12
CA ILE A 500 -2.89 5.08 -23.41
C ILE A 500 -2.78 6.54 -22.97
N PHE A 501 -2.03 6.79 -21.90
CA PHE A 501 -1.76 8.12 -21.37
C PHE A 501 -0.43 8.64 -21.90
N LEU A 502 -0.52 9.71 -22.69
CA LEU A 502 0.59 10.54 -23.15
C LEU A 502 0.24 12.00 -22.88
N PRO A 503 1.22 12.92 -22.82
CA PRO A 503 0.92 14.34 -22.71
C PRO A 503 -0.03 14.81 -23.82
N THR A 504 -1.04 15.60 -23.44
CA THR A 504 -2.14 16.01 -24.33
C THR A 504 -2.15 17.51 -24.61
N ASP A 505 -1.08 18.23 -24.24
CA ASP A 505 -0.99 19.68 -24.42
C ASP A 505 -0.75 20.09 -25.87
N ASP A 506 -0.12 19.22 -26.66
CA ASP A 506 0.27 19.46 -28.04
C ASP A 506 -0.08 18.26 -28.93
N ASN A 507 -0.23 18.52 -30.22
CA ASN A 507 -0.52 17.48 -31.20
C ASN A 507 0.73 16.63 -31.45
N PHE A 508 0.55 15.34 -31.79
CA PHE A 508 1.69 14.48 -32.09
C PHE A 508 1.33 13.32 -33.01
N TYR A 509 2.37 12.63 -33.49
CA TYR A 509 2.25 11.45 -34.31
C TYR A 509 2.82 10.20 -33.64
N LEU A 510 2.09 9.09 -33.78
CA LEU A 510 2.64 7.75 -33.68
C LEU A 510 2.44 7.02 -35.00
N PHE A 511 3.20 5.95 -35.23
CA PHE A 511 2.92 5.04 -36.34
C PHE A 511 1.90 3.99 -35.92
N SER A 512 1.01 3.60 -36.83
CA SER A 512 0.21 2.40 -36.60
C SER A 512 1.08 1.15 -36.82
N GLN A 513 1.12 0.24 -35.85
CA GLN A 513 1.82 -1.04 -36.03
C GLN A 513 1.05 -1.99 -36.96
N PHE A 514 -0.29 -1.87 -36.96
CA PHE A 514 -1.19 -2.60 -37.85
C PHE A 514 -2.19 -1.62 -38.49
N GLU A 515 -3.37 -2.11 -38.86
CA GLU A 515 -4.38 -1.31 -39.56
C GLU A 515 -5.00 -0.19 -38.71
N ASN A 516 -5.18 -0.41 -37.41
CA ASN A 516 -5.86 0.53 -36.52
C ASN A 516 -4.87 1.42 -35.75
N CYS A 517 -5.29 2.65 -35.47
CA CYS A 517 -4.56 3.55 -34.59
C CYS A 517 -4.82 3.24 -33.12
N GLN A 518 -3.76 3.28 -32.31
CA GLN A 518 -3.83 3.24 -30.86
C GLN A 518 -4.66 4.42 -30.35
N LYS A 519 -5.61 4.22 -29.42
CA LYS A 519 -6.27 5.35 -28.74
C LYS A 519 -5.33 5.96 -27.70
N VAL A 520 -5.37 7.28 -27.58
CA VAL A 520 -4.73 8.06 -26.50
C VAL A 520 -5.85 8.73 -25.72
N ASP A 521 -5.85 8.58 -24.40
CA ASP A 521 -6.89 9.17 -23.56
C ASP A 521 -6.79 10.70 -23.57
N GLY A 522 -7.93 11.36 -23.81
CA GLY A 522 -8.01 12.82 -23.90
C GLY A 522 -7.62 13.41 -25.27
N MET A 523 -7.48 12.58 -26.31
CA MET A 523 -7.15 13.05 -27.66
C MET A 523 -7.99 12.37 -28.74
N THR A 524 -8.26 13.10 -29.81
CA THR A 524 -8.88 12.56 -31.02
C THR A 524 -7.81 12.06 -31.98
N VAL A 525 -7.99 10.87 -32.55
CA VAL A 525 -7.03 10.27 -33.49
C VAL A 525 -7.56 10.24 -34.93
N SER A 526 -6.74 10.65 -35.88
CA SER A 526 -6.98 10.49 -37.31
C SER A 526 -5.86 9.69 -37.98
N LYS A 527 -6.23 8.82 -38.92
CA LYS A 527 -5.28 7.98 -39.64
C LYS A 527 -4.87 8.66 -40.93
N GLU A 528 -3.58 8.85 -41.09
CA GLU A 528 -2.93 9.49 -42.23
C GLU A 528 -1.94 8.51 -42.87
N TRP A 529 -1.51 8.78 -44.09
CA TRP A 529 -0.57 7.90 -44.78
C TRP A 529 0.37 8.67 -45.71
N PHE A 530 1.57 8.10 -45.89
CA PHE A 530 2.54 8.51 -46.90
C PHE A 530 2.96 7.31 -47.72
N TYR A 531 2.94 7.49 -49.03
CA TYR A 531 3.37 6.54 -50.04
C TYR A 531 4.56 7.13 -50.80
N TRP A 532 5.69 6.44 -50.73
CA TRP A 532 6.89 6.71 -51.51
C TRP A 532 6.92 5.78 -52.71
N ASP A 533 7.07 6.38 -53.89
CA ASP A 533 7.43 5.67 -55.10
C ASP A 533 8.96 5.63 -55.21
N THR A 534 9.56 4.50 -54.80
CA THR A 534 11.03 4.29 -54.75
C THR A 534 11.52 3.79 -56.11
N GLU A 535 12.81 3.44 -56.23
CA GLU A 535 13.42 3.12 -57.53
C GLU A 535 12.67 1.96 -58.25
N ASP A 536 12.51 2.07 -59.56
CA ASP A 536 11.70 1.11 -60.33
C ASP A 536 12.54 -0.02 -60.97
N LYS A 537 13.88 0.14 -60.99
CA LYS A 537 14.86 -0.80 -61.56
C LYS A 537 15.95 -1.16 -60.54
N SER A 538 16.18 -2.46 -60.33
CA SER A 538 17.17 -2.95 -59.35
C SER A 538 16.88 -2.54 -57.89
N ASN A 539 15.61 -2.28 -57.58
CA ASN A 539 15.13 -1.94 -56.25
C ASN A 539 15.37 -3.05 -55.22
N ASP A 540 16.10 -2.70 -54.16
CA ASP A 540 16.40 -3.54 -53.00
C ASP A 540 15.63 -3.14 -51.71
N ASP A 541 14.45 -2.52 -51.85
CA ASP A 541 13.51 -2.19 -50.77
C ASP A 541 13.29 -3.40 -49.86
N ALA A 542 13.46 -3.19 -48.56
CA ALA A 542 13.40 -4.26 -47.59
C ALA A 542 12.84 -3.80 -46.24
N MET A 543 12.36 -4.75 -45.45
CA MET A 543 11.91 -4.50 -44.09
C MET A 543 12.18 -5.71 -43.21
N SER A 544 12.31 -5.48 -41.90
CA SER A 544 12.27 -6.56 -40.92
C SER A 544 10.85 -7.09 -40.72
N SER A 545 10.68 -8.15 -39.91
CA SER A 545 9.36 -8.64 -39.50
C SER A 545 8.59 -7.69 -38.58
N VAL A 546 9.28 -6.74 -37.95
CA VAL A 546 8.71 -5.69 -37.11
C VAL A 546 8.92 -4.38 -37.84
N HIS A 547 7.84 -3.66 -38.12
CA HIS A 547 7.87 -2.37 -38.80
C HIS A 547 6.48 -1.70 -38.67
N PRO A 548 6.40 -0.37 -38.80
CA PRO A 548 5.14 0.33 -38.99
C PRO A 548 4.33 -0.23 -40.16
N TYR A 549 3.02 -0.23 -40.02
CA TYR A 549 2.11 -0.57 -41.10
C TYR A 549 2.11 0.53 -42.17
N GLN A 550 2.16 0.23 -43.47
CA GLN A 550 2.15 -1.10 -44.09
C GLN A 550 3.56 -1.61 -44.42
N GLY A 551 4.55 -0.73 -44.42
CA GLY A 551 5.93 -1.04 -44.78
C GLY A 551 6.13 -1.14 -46.29
N VAL A 552 6.97 -2.07 -46.72
CA VAL A 552 7.21 -2.33 -48.14
C VAL A 552 5.96 -2.89 -48.80
N TYR A 553 5.53 -2.24 -49.87
CA TYR A 553 4.27 -2.44 -50.58
C TYR A 553 4.52 -2.71 -52.08
N SER A 554 3.45 -2.87 -52.86
CA SER A 554 3.51 -3.02 -54.33
C SER A 554 4.44 -4.15 -54.84
N ASN A 555 4.42 -5.31 -54.18
CA ASN A 555 5.29 -6.46 -54.47
C ASN A 555 6.80 -6.20 -54.25
N GLY A 556 7.16 -5.37 -53.27
CA GLY A 556 8.58 -5.14 -52.94
C GLY A 556 9.20 -3.96 -53.67
N LYS A 557 8.38 -3.00 -54.13
CA LYS A 557 8.82 -1.94 -55.04
C LYS A 557 8.67 -0.54 -54.50
N ASN A 558 7.89 -0.36 -53.44
CA ASN A 558 7.48 0.95 -52.92
C ASN A 558 7.26 0.85 -51.42
N VAL A 559 7.17 1.99 -50.72
CA VAL A 559 6.93 2.00 -49.27
C VAL A 559 5.67 2.81 -48.93
N ASN A 560 4.82 2.25 -48.07
CA ASN A 560 3.64 2.95 -47.55
C ASN A 560 3.61 2.90 -46.01
N LEU A 561 3.63 4.05 -45.37
CA LEU A 561 3.55 4.18 -43.91
C LEU A 561 2.26 4.87 -43.50
N ASN A 562 1.66 4.37 -42.43
CA ASN A 562 0.45 4.89 -41.83
C ASN A 562 0.78 5.53 -40.48
N PHE A 563 0.24 6.71 -40.31
CA PHE A 563 0.46 7.58 -39.17
C PHE A 563 -0.87 7.77 -38.44
N CYS A 564 -0.77 7.92 -37.13
CA CYS A 564 -1.86 8.26 -36.25
C CYS A 564 -1.59 9.65 -35.72
N TYR A 565 -2.33 10.62 -36.24
CA TYR A 565 -2.27 12.00 -35.80
C TYR A 565 -3.22 12.18 -34.61
N TYR A 566 -2.66 12.57 -33.47
CA TYR A 566 -3.40 12.83 -32.25
C TYR A 566 -3.57 14.33 -32.07
N GLN A 567 -4.83 14.76 -32.03
CA GLN A 567 -5.21 16.14 -31.87
C GLN A 567 -5.81 16.39 -30.49
N THR A 568 -5.44 17.51 -29.87
CA THR A 568 -6.05 18.00 -28.63
C THR A 568 -7.55 18.23 -28.81
N GLU A 569 -8.37 17.82 -27.85
CA GLU A 569 -9.83 18.03 -27.87
C GLU A 569 -10.29 19.48 -27.67
#